data_AF-A0A958RRY3-F1
#
_entry.id   AF-A0A958RRY3-F1
#
_cell.length_a   1.000
_cell.length_b   1.000
_cell.length_c   1.000
_cell.angle_alpha   90.00
_cell.angle_beta   90.00
_cell.angle_gamma   90.00
#
_symmetry.space_group_name_H-M   'P 1'
#
loop_
_entity.id
_entity.type
_entity.pdbx_description
1 polymer ?
#
loop_
_entity_poly.entity_id
_entity_poly.type
_entity_poly.pdbx_seq_one_letter_code
_entity_poly.pdbx_strand_id
1 'polypeptide(L)'
;MAHVIENIQLKLKNSSHGILLFTFKLLSGLLLGLTIALIGQEIFAYSTFLFAFVITVITGLFLRKARRWGWVAILVFDLICALVALLLRMYILIAPGA
;
A
#
# COMPACT_ATOMS: atom_id res chain seq x y z
N MET A 1 25.40 17.91 29.41
CA MET A 1 24.50 16.76 29.66
C MET A 1 23.08 17.01 29.16
N ALA A 2 22.39 18.08 29.58
CA ALA A 2 21.00 18.38 29.17
C ALA A 2 20.78 18.49 27.64
N HIS A 3 21.69 19.16 26.92
CA HIS A 3 21.61 19.33 25.46
C HIS A 3 21.68 17.99 24.70
N VAL A 4 22.40 16.99 25.22
CA VAL A 4 22.53 15.67 24.57
C VAL A 4 21.23 14.87 24.72
N ILE A 5 20.58 14.97 25.89
CA ILE A 5 19.29 14.31 26.17
C ILE A 5 18.19 14.88 25.27
N GLU A 6 18.16 16.20 25.08
CA GLU A 6 17.18 16.89 24.22
C GLU A 6 17.34 16.50 22.74
N ASN A 7 18.59 16.40 22.25
CA ASN A 7 18.88 15.93 20.89
C ASN A 7 18.50 14.46 20.67
N ILE A 8 18.67 13.61 21.68
CA ILE A 8 18.24 12.21 21.64
C ILE A 8 16.72 12.12 21.61
N GLN A 9 16.02 12.90 22.42
CA GLN A 9 14.56 12.90 22.49
C GLN A 9 13.91 13.40 21.18
N LEU A 10 14.48 14.43 20.55
CA LEU A 10 14.07 14.90 19.22
C LEU A 10 14.32 13.86 18.13
N LYS A 11 15.48 13.20 18.13
CA LYS A 11 15.77 12.11 17.18
C LYS A 11 14.85 10.91 17.35
N LEU A 12 14.56 10.51 18.58
CA LEU A 12 13.64 9.41 18.87
C LEU A 12 12.23 9.75 18.39
N LYS A 13 11.75 10.96 18.66
CA LYS A 13 10.42 11.42 18.20
C LYS A 13 10.31 11.43 16.66
N ASN A 14 11.35 11.90 15.97
CA ASN A 14 11.39 11.87 14.51
C ASN A 14 11.49 10.44 13.93
N SER A 15 12.27 9.55 14.55
CA SER A 15 12.33 8.14 14.15
C SER A 15 10.98 7.44 14.31
N SER A 16 10.27 7.66 15.42
CA SER A 16 8.94 7.07 15.66
C SER A 16 7.92 7.48 14.59
N HIS A 17 7.90 8.76 14.19
CA HIS A 17 7.05 9.21 13.09
C HIS A 17 7.43 8.59 11.73
N GLY A 18 8.73 8.39 11.47
CA GLY A 18 9.21 7.75 10.24
C GLY A 18 8.85 6.27 10.16
N ILE A 19 8.96 5.53 11.27
CA ILE A 19 8.61 4.11 11.34
C ILE A 19 7.11 3.92 11.14
N LEU A 20 6.28 4.73 11.81
CA LEU A 20 4.83 4.68 11.63
C LEU A 20 4.41 4.97 10.19
N LEU A 21 5.00 5.99 9.56
CA LEU A 21 4.78 6.27 8.14
C LEU A 21 5.15 5.09 7.24
N PHE A 22 6.29 4.46 7.52
CA PHE A 22 6.77 3.33 6.73
C PHE A 22 5.84 2.12 6.84
N THR A 23 5.43 1.76 8.05
CA THR A 23 4.48 0.66 8.28
C THR A 23 3.14 0.94 7.59
N PHE A 24 2.66 2.19 7.67
CA PHE A 24 1.41 2.58 7.00
C PHE A 24 1.52 2.42 5.48
N LYS A 25 2.62 2.91 4.86
CA LYS A 25 2.90 2.72 3.44
C LYS A 25 2.99 1.24 3.05
N LEU A 26 3.59 0.41 3.89
CA LEU A 26 3.71 -1.01 3.63
C LEU A 26 2.34 -1.68 3.62
N LEU A 27 1.48 -1.34 4.60
CA LEU A 27 0.12 -1.86 4.69
C LEU A 27 -0.74 -1.44 3.49
N SER A 28 -0.74 -0.14 3.15
CA SER A 28 -1.45 0.40 1.98
C SER A 28 -1.01 -0.26 0.68
N GLY A 29 0.31 -0.41 0.49
CA GLY A 29 0.87 -1.08 -0.70
C GLY A 29 0.47 -2.55 -0.80
N LEU A 30 0.43 -3.25 0.34
CA LEU A 30 0.05 -4.66 0.40
C LEU A 30 -1.45 -4.84 0.10
N LEU A 31 -2.32 -3.98 0.62
CA LEU A 31 -3.75 -3.98 0.28
C LEU A 31 -3.97 -3.72 -1.21
N LEU A 32 -3.19 -2.82 -1.81
CA LEU A 32 -3.23 -2.58 -3.25
C LEU A 32 -2.72 -3.74 -4.08
N GLY A 33 -1.60 -4.34 -3.68
CA GLY A 33 -1.08 -5.54 -4.29
C GLY A 33 -2.11 -6.66 -4.27
N LEU A 34 -2.75 -6.89 -3.11
CA LEU A 34 -3.80 -7.89 -2.95
C LEU A 34 -5.01 -7.62 -3.85
N THR A 35 -5.52 -6.39 -3.89
CA THR A 35 -6.69 -6.07 -4.72
C THR A 35 -6.39 -6.27 -6.21
N ILE A 36 -5.25 -5.78 -6.70
CA ILE A 36 -4.84 -5.96 -8.10
C ILE A 36 -4.59 -7.44 -8.42
N ALA A 37 -3.97 -8.19 -7.50
CA ALA A 37 -3.74 -9.61 -7.68
C ALA A 37 -5.05 -10.40 -7.74
N LEU A 38 -6.01 -10.14 -6.84
CA LEU A 38 -7.32 -10.78 -6.87
C LEU A 38 -8.07 -10.50 -8.18
N ILE A 39 -8.06 -9.25 -8.63
CA ILE A 39 -8.66 -8.86 -9.93
C ILE A 39 -7.99 -9.62 -11.08
N GLY A 40 -6.65 -9.65 -11.10
CA GLY A 40 -5.92 -10.37 -12.14
C GLY A 40 -6.18 -11.87 -12.10
N GLN A 41 -6.32 -12.46 -10.91
CA GLN A 41 -6.61 -13.88 -10.76
C GLN A 41 -8.00 -14.24 -11.30
N GLU A 42 -9.01 -13.40 -11.06
CA GLU A 42 -10.36 -13.59 -11.62
C GLU A 42 -10.37 -13.47 -13.16
N ILE A 43 -9.62 -12.52 -13.73
CA ILE A 43 -9.61 -12.29 -15.18
C ILE A 43 -8.79 -13.34 -15.95
N PHE A 44 -7.63 -13.72 -15.42
CA PHE A 44 -6.66 -14.56 -16.15
C PHE A 44 -6.54 -15.99 -15.62
N ALA A 45 -7.25 -16.33 -14.53
CA ALA A 45 -7.23 -17.65 -13.90
C ALA A 45 -5.81 -18.21 -13.64
N TYR A 46 -4.86 -17.34 -13.28
CA TYR A 46 -3.46 -17.73 -13.14
C TYR A 46 -3.16 -18.44 -11.80
N SER A 47 -2.01 -19.15 -11.75
CA SER A 47 -1.60 -19.95 -10.58
C SER A 47 -1.15 -19.11 -9.38
N THR A 48 -1.14 -19.72 -8.20
CA THR A 48 -0.75 -19.09 -6.91
C THR A 48 0.65 -18.47 -6.94
N PHE A 49 1.57 -18.97 -7.77
CA PHE A 49 2.90 -18.39 -7.92
C PHE A 49 2.85 -17.00 -8.57
N LEU A 50 2.06 -16.85 -9.64
CA LEU A 50 1.85 -15.55 -10.30
C LEU A 50 1.10 -14.58 -9.38
N PHE A 51 0.17 -15.08 -8.55
CA PHE A 51 -0.52 -14.27 -7.54
C PHE A 51 0.46 -13.62 -6.56
N ALA A 52 1.32 -14.42 -5.92
CA ALA A 52 2.31 -13.90 -4.97
C ALA A 52 3.29 -12.91 -5.64
N PHE A 53 3.67 -13.18 -6.89
CA PHE A 53 4.53 -12.30 -7.69
C PHE A 53 3.88 -10.94 -7.97
N VAL A 54 2.62 -10.93 -8.40
CA VAL A 54 1.88 -9.67 -8.66
C VAL A 54 1.78 -8.84 -7.37
N ILE A 55 1.44 -9.47 -6.24
CA ILE A 55 1.38 -8.77 -4.95
C ILE A 55 2.72 -8.13 -4.61
N THR A 56 3.82 -8.88 -4.67
CA THR A 56 5.15 -8.35 -4.31
C THR A 56 5.62 -7.26 -5.25
N VAL A 57 5.40 -7.41 -6.56
CA VAL A 57 5.77 -6.40 -7.56
C VAL A 57 4.99 -5.11 -7.36
N ILE A 58 3.66 -5.19 -7.21
CA ILE A 58 2.81 -4.01 -7.00
C ILE A 58 3.11 -3.33 -5.67
N THR A 59 3.26 -4.10 -4.59
CA THR A 59 3.62 -3.56 -3.26
C THR A 59 4.99 -2.88 -3.31
N GLY A 60 5.98 -3.48 -3.99
CA GLY A 60 7.31 -2.92 -4.17
C GLY A 60 7.32 -1.64 -5.01
N LEU A 61 6.55 -1.61 -6.12
CA LEU A 61 6.36 -0.42 -6.94
C LEU A 61 5.72 0.71 -6.14
N PHE A 62 4.70 0.40 -5.35
CA PHE A 62 4.06 1.37 -4.47
C PHE A 62 5.04 1.93 -3.44
N LEU A 63 5.76 1.07 -2.71
CA LEU A 63 6.76 1.48 -1.72
C LEU A 63 7.85 2.36 -2.33
N ARG A 64 8.31 2.04 -3.55
CA ARG A 64 9.30 2.84 -4.28
C ARG A 64 8.76 4.24 -4.60
N LYS A 65 7.50 4.36 -5.02
CA LYS A 65 6.89 5.63 -5.40
C LYS A 65 6.47 6.46 -4.17
N ALA A 66 5.93 5.81 -3.15
CA ALA A 66 5.49 6.41 -1.90
C ALA A 66 6.65 6.84 -0.98
N ARG A 67 7.91 6.54 -1.32
CA ARG A 67 9.09 6.88 -0.49
C ARG A 67 9.16 8.38 -0.15
N ARG A 68 8.80 9.26 -1.09
CA ARG A 68 8.79 10.74 -0.90
C ARG A 68 7.45 11.31 -0.44
N TRP A 69 6.42 10.48 -0.28
CA TRP A 69 5.07 10.95 0.03
C TRP A 69 4.89 11.17 1.54
N GLY A 70 4.24 12.28 1.91
CA GLY A 70 3.82 12.57 3.28
C GLY A 70 2.50 11.89 3.66
N TRP A 71 2.09 12.01 4.93
CA TRP A 71 0.87 11.41 5.49
C TRP A 71 -0.38 11.69 4.65
N VAL A 72 -0.61 12.96 4.29
CA VAL A 72 -1.82 13.39 3.55
C VAL A 72 -1.88 12.76 2.16
N ALA A 73 -0.74 12.71 1.45
CA ALA A 73 -0.68 12.15 0.10
C ALA A 73 -1.01 10.65 0.09
N ILE A 74 -0.56 9.91 1.11
CA ILE A 74 -0.85 8.48 1.27
C ILE A 74 -2.35 8.28 1.54
N LEU A 75 -2.93 9.09 2.43
CA LEU A 75 -4.32 8.98 2.84
C LEU A 75 -5.28 9.28 1.67
N VAL A 76 -5.00 10.34 0.90
CA VAL A 76 -5.75 10.67 -0.32
C VAL A 76 -5.62 9.57 -1.36
N PHE A 77 -4.42 9.02 -1.54
CA PHE A 77 -4.19 7.94 -2.49
C PHE A 77 -4.92 6.65 -2.10
N ASP A 78 -4.89 6.25 -0.82
CA ASP A 78 -5.63 5.10 -0.32
C ASP A 78 -7.13 5.27 -0.52
N LEU A 79 -7.65 6.48 -0.29
CA LEU A 79 -9.06 6.78 -0.53
C LEU A 79 -9.43 6.62 -2.01
N ILE A 80 -8.62 7.16 -2.93
CA ILE A 80 -8.82 7.01 -4.37
C ILE A 80 -8.72 5.53 -4.77
N CYS A 81 -7.73 4.81 -4.29
CA CYS A 81 -7.57 3.39 -4.57
C CYS A 81 -8.73 2.55 -4.04
N ALA A 82 -9.23 2.84 -2.85
CA ALA A 82 -10.41 2.18 -2.30
C ALA A 82 -11.65 2.44 -3.17
N LEU A 83 -11.85 3.67 -3.65
CA LEU A 83 -12.93 4.00 -4.59
C LEU A 83 -12.78 3.22 -5.90
N VAL A 84 -11.59 3.19 -6.49
CA VAL A 84 -11.31 2.47 -7.75
C VAL A 84 -11.51 0.96 -7.57
N ALA A 85 -11.05 0.38 -6.46
CA ALA A 85 -11.24 -1.03 -6.14
C ALA A 85 -12.73 -1.37 -5.96
N LEU A 86 -13.52 -0.48 -5.35
CA LEU A 86 -14.95 -0.67 -5.18
C LEU A 86 -15.71 -0.60 -6.51
N LEU A 87 -15.31 0.34 -7.38
CA LEU A 87 -15.82 0.40 -8.75
C LEU A 87 -15.46 -0.86 -9.55
N LEU A 88 -14.20 -1.29 -9.51
CA LEU A 88 -13.74 -2.52 -10.18
C LEU A 88 -14.48 -3.76 -9.65
N ARG A 89 -14.68 -3.85 -8.33
CA ARG A 89 -15.48 -4.93 -7.73
C ARG A 89 -16.91 -4.95 -8.26
N MET A 90 -17.55 -3.78 -8.42
CA MET A 90 -18.89 -3.72 -9.03
C MET A 90 -18.86 -4.19 -10.49
N TYR A 91 -17.87 -3.77 -11.28
CA TYR A 91 -17.72 -4.23 -12.66
C TYR A 91 -17.50 -5.75 -12.76
N ILE A 92 -16.67 -6.32 -11.88
CA ILE A 92 -16.42 -7.77 -11.82
C ILE A 92 -17.70 -8.52 -11.41
N LEU A 93 -18.45 -8.01 -10.43
CA LEU A 93 -19.72 -8.60 -9.98
C LEU A 93 -20.84 -8.51 -11.04
N ILE A 94 -20.80 -7.50 -11.91
CA ILE A 94 -21.76 -7.32 -13.02
C ILE A 94 -21.42 -8.18 -14.24
N ALA A 95 -20.22 -8.75 -14.31
CA ALA A 95 -19.86 -9.80 -15.25
C ALA A 95 -19.79 -11.17 -14.55
N PRO A 96 -20.91 -11.73 -14.03
CA PRO A 96 -20.91 -13.07 -13.49
C PRO A 96 -20.92 -14.07 -14.66
N GLY A 97 -19.73 -14.46 -15.11
CA GLY A 97 -19.54 -15.54 -16.08
C GLY A 97 -19.71 -15.11 -17.54
N ALA A 98 -18.59 -14.99 -18.24
CA ALA A 98 -18.47 -15.48 -19.61
C ALA A 98 -17.60 -16.73 -19.58
#